data_AF-A0A1H5X177-F1
#
_entry.id   AF-A0A1H5X177-F1
#
_cell.length_a   1.000
_cell.length_b   1.000
_cell.length_c   1.000
_cell.angle_alpha   90.00
_cell.angle_beta   90.00
_cell.angle_gamma   90.00
#
_symmetry.space_group_name_H-M   'P 1'
#
loop_
_entity.id
_entity.type
_entity.pdbx_description
1 polymer ?
#
loop_
_entity_poly.entity_id
_entity_poly.type
_entity_poly.pdbx_seq_one_letter_code
_entity_poly.pdbx_strand_id
1 'polypeptide(L)'
;MRWQSLIFAAALLCARMAVAQGNRGPSTAAERARALAAIGDLEQHPLGDKAQEERSWLLRWLTEVPDVHVLTCIVVPGMSKGNNRTGSLILFQMMAGGARYAIEHKDEPDNPVAQFQAGVRSGLRAYEMVVAANPSNRQAGMEEVLQLSKAGELDAWVAQRVATVCMSAPKGH
;
A
#
# COMPACT_ATOMS: atom_id res chain seq x y z
N MET A 1 -59.65 12.84 -38.66
CA MET A 1 -59.60 11.35 -38.63
C MET A 1 -58.40 10.93 -39.46
N ARG A 2 -57.31 10.34 -38.96
CA ARG A 2 -57.07 9.57 -37.73
C ARG A 2 -55.73 10.02 -37.12
N TRP A 3 -55.80 10.60 -35.92
CA TRP A 3 -54.69 10.66 -34.97
C TRP A 3 -54.63 9.32 -34.22
N GLN A 4 -53.46 9.02 -33.64
CA GLN A 4 -53.11 7.90 -32.76
C GLN A 4 -52.37 6.74 -33.45
N SER A 5 -51.27 6.32 -32.81
CA SER A 5 -50.24 5.36 -33.24
C SER A 5 -49.15 6.06 -34.07
N LEU A 6 -48.09 6.60 -33.48
CA LEU A 6 -46.90 5.82 -33.11
C LEU A 6 -46.02 6.60 -32.09
N ILE A 7 -46.61 7.07 -30.98
CA ILE A 7 -45.86 7.47 -29.78
C ILE A 7 -45.68 6.22 -28.92
N PHE A 8 -44.83 5.27 -29.29
CA PHE A 8 -44.46 4.12 -28.44
C PHE A 8 -43.14 3.44 -28.88
N ALA A 9 -42.13 4.24 -29.26
CA ALA A 9 -40.77 3.72 -29.48
C ALA A 9 -39.69 4.59 -28.82
N ALA A 10 -40.05 5.30 -27.74
CA ALA A 10 -39.16 6.13 -26.95
C ALA A 10 -39.25 5.70 -25.48
N ALA A 11 -38.58 4.61 -25.10
CA ALA A 11 -38.13 4.32 -23.73
C ALA A 11 -37.60 2.87 -23.61
N LEU A 12 -36.41 2.54 -24.14
CA LEU A 12 -35.69 1.30 -23.74
C LEU A 12 -34.22 1.21 -24.23
N LEU A 13 -33.51 2.34 -24.37
CA LEU A 13 -32.06 2.33 -24.70
C LEU A 13 -31.19 3.12 -23.71
N CYS A 14 -31.68 3.34 -22.49
CA CYS A 14 -30.90 3.94 -21.40
C CYS A 14 -30.86 3.01 -20.18
N ALA A 15 -30.19 1.86 -20.27
CA ALA A 15 -29.79 1.11 -19.06
C ALA A 15 -28.84 -0.05 -19.42
N ARG A 16 -27.56 0.23 -19.75
CA ARG A 16 -26.40 -0.64 -19.44
C ARG A 16 -25.08 0.14 -19.43
N MET A 17 -25.02 1.27 -18.73
CA MET A 17 -23.79 1.58 -17.99
C MET A 17 -23.93 0.85 -16.66
N ALA A 18 -23.73 -0.46 -16.70
CA ALA A 18 -23.33 -1.16 -15.48
C ALA A 18 -21.97 -0.59 -15.13
N VAL A 19 -21.93 0.37 -14.21
CA VAL A 19 -20.72 0.65 -13.46
C VAL A 19 -20.42 -0.67 -12.76
N ALA A 20 -19.49 -1.44 -13.33
CA ALA A 20 -18.93 -2.58 -12.64
C ALA A 20 -18.16 -2.02 -11.44
N GLN A 21 -18.84 -1.90 -10.30
CA GLN A 21 -18.16 -2.07 -9.02
C GLN A 21 -17.77 -3.55 -8.97
N GLY A 22 -16.59 -3.87 -9.47
CA GLY A 22 -16.14 -5.25 -9.61
C GLY A 22 -14.72 -5.37 -9.13
N ASN A 23 -14.48 -6.43 -8.34
CA ASN A 23 -13.29 -7.25 -8.47
C ASN A 23 -13.04 -7.46 -9.96
N ARG A 24 -12.24 -6.56 -10.54
CA ARG A 24 -11.80 -6.65 -11.92
C ARG A 24 -10.84 -7.83 -12.03
N GLY A 25 -10.53 -8.22 -13.26
CA GLY A 25 -9.53 -9.26 -13.50
C GLY A 25 -8.15 -8.90 -12.92
N PRO A 26 -7.20 -9.85 -12.97
CA PRO A 26 -5.84 -9.65 -12.52
C PRO A 26 -5.20 -8.37 -13.04
N SER A 27 -4.20 -7.88 -12.33
CA SER A 27 -3.39 -6.76 -12.74
C SER A 27 -2.72 -7.02 -14.10
N THR A 28 -2.58 -5.96 -14.89
CA THR A 28 -1.81 -5.99 -16.14
C THR A 28 -0.34 -5.70 -15.86
N ALA A 29 0.55 -6.07 -16.79
CA ALA A 29 1.97 -5.74 -16.69
C ALA A 29 2.22 -4.22 -16.64
N ALA A 30 1.45 -3.44 -17.40
CA ALA A 30 1.55 -1.98 -17.42
C ALA A 30 1.14 -1.36 -16.08
N GLU A 31 0.07 -1.87 -15.45
CA GLU A 31 -0.35 -1.41 -14.13
C GLU A 31 0.68 -1.74 -13.04
N ARG A 32 1.24 -2.96 -13.06
CA ARG A 32 2.33 -3.33 -12.14
C ARG A 32 3.56 -2.44 -12.33
N ALA A 33 3.95 -2.16 -13.57
CA ALA A 33 5.05 -1.24 -13.86
C ALA A 33 4.77 0.18 -13.34
N ARG A 34 3.55 0.69 -13.51
CA ARG A 34 3.13 1.97 -12.92
C ARG A 34 3.19 1.95 -11.39
N ALA A 35 2.72 0.87 -10.75
CA ALA A 35 2.78 0.71 -9.31
C ALA A 35 4.23 0.75 -8.81
N LEU A 36 5.13 0.01 -9.43
CA LEU A 36 6.57 0.01 -9.08
C LEU A 36 7.18 1.42 -9.20
N ALA A 37 6.85 2.15 -10.27
CA ALA A 37 7.31 3.53 -10.46
C ALA A 37 6.75 4.49 -9.39
N ALA A 38 5.45 4.43 -9.11
CA ALA A 38 4.80 5.24 -8.08
C ALA A 38 5.38 4.96 -6.68
N ILE A 39 5.62 3.68 -6.33
CA ILE A 39 6.26 3.31 -5.07
C ILE A 39 7.66 3.91 -4.99
N GLY A 40 8.44 3.83 -6.07
CA GLY A 40 9.81 4.36 -6.12
C GLY A 40 9.88 5.88 -6.02
N ASP A 41 8.91 6.58 -6.63
CA ASP A 41 8.78 8.02 -6.49
C ASP A 41 8.39 8.41 -5.07
N LEU A 42 7.41 7.74 -4.47
CA LEU A 42 6.97 8.03 -3.09
C LEU A 42 8.04 7.76 -2.02
N GLU A 43 9.01 6.88 -2.30
CA GLU A 43 10.18 6.67 -1.43
C GLU A 43 11.13 7.87 -1.42
N GLN A 44 11.25 8.57 -2.55
CA GLN A 44 12.18 9.68 -2.75
C GLN A 44 11.50 11.04 -2.53
N HIS A 45 10.24 11.15 -2.91
CA HIS A 45 9.43 12.37 -2.90
C HIS A 45 8.10 12.16 -2.14
N PRO A 46 8.12 11.67 -0.88
CA PRO A 46 6.89 11.36 -0.13
C PRO A 46 5.98 12.57 0.10
N LEU A 47 6.52 13.78 -0.02
CA LEU A 47 5.82 15.06 0.16
C LEU A 47 5.69 15.85 -1.15
N GLY A 48 6.04 15.26 -2.30
CA GLY A 48 5.95 15.93 -3.60
C GLY A 48 4.52 16.25 -4.02
N ASP A 49 4.36 17.14 -5.00
CA ASP A 49 3.06 17.67 -5.42
C ASP A 49 2.05 16.59 -5.84
N LYS A 50 2.54 15.48 -6.41
CA LYS A 50 1.72 14.34 -6.85
C LYS A 50 1.60 13.22 -5.81
N ALA A 51 2.30 13.33 -4.67
CA ALA A 51 2.41 12.21 -3.73
C ALA A 51 1.05 11.75 -3.19
N GLN A 52 0.11 12.68 -2.97
CA GLN A 52 -1.24 12.33 -2.51
C GLN A 52 -2.06 11.61 -3.59
N GLU A 53 -1.93 12.03 -4.86
CA GLU A 53 -2.58 11.39 -5.99
C GLU A 53 -2.05 9.97 -6.19
N GLU A 54 -0.73 9.79 -6.18
CA GLU A 54 -0.10 8.48 -6.33
C GLU A 54 -0.47 7.53 -5.19
N ARG A 55 -0.47 8.01 -3.94
CA ARG A 55 -0.96 7.21 -2.79
C ARG A 55 -2.41 6.75 -2.98
N SER A 56 -3.27 7.67 -3.44
CA SER A 56 -4.71 7.39 -3.62
C SER A 56 -4.94 6.41 -4.76
N TRP A 57 -4.22 6.56 -5.86
CA TRP A 57 -4.27 5.65 -6.98
C TRP A 57 -3.75 4.25 -6.59
N LEU A 58 -2.60 4.17 -5.93
CA LEU A 58 -2.00 2.90 -5.54
C LEU A 58 -2.87 2.16 -4.52
N LEU A 59 -3.43 2.86 -3.52
CA LEU A 59 -4.35 2.25 -2.56
C LEU A 59 -5.57 1.65 -3.27
N ARG A 60 -6.19 2.42 -4.17
CA ARG A 60 -7.34 1.94 -4.94
C ARG A 60 -6.98 0.73 -5.78
N TRP A 61 -5.87 0.80 -6.52
CA TRP A 61 -5.40 -0.29 -7.36
C TRP A 61 -5.16 -1.57 -6.56
N LEU A 62 -4.50 -1.48 -5.40
CA LEU A 62 -4.28 -2.61 -4.50
C LEU A 62 -5.57 -3.21 -3.94
N THR A 63 -6.64 -2.42 -3.79
CA THR A 63 -7.96 -2.93 -3.37
C THR A 63 -8.77 -3.56 -4.50
N GLU A 64 -8.46 -3.22 -5.75
CA GLU A 64 -9.24 -3.64 -6.93
C GLU A 64 -8.65 -4.86 -7.65
N VAL A 65 -7.33 -5.09 -7.57
CA VAL A 65 -6.69 -6.23 -8.24
C VAL A 65 -6.58 -7.46 -7.32
N PRO A 66 -7.01 -8.65 -7.77
CA PRO A 66 -7.07 -9.83 -6.91
C PRO A 66 -5.73 -10.59 -6.80
N ASP A 67 -4.74 -10.29 -7.63
CA ASP A 67 -3.49 -11.05 -7.80
C ASP A 67 -2.27 -10.42 -7.10
N VAL A 68 -2.46 -9.31 -6.38
CA VAL A 68 -1.39 -8.67 -5.60
C VAL A 68 -1.79 -8.68 -4.12
N HIS A 69 -1.24 -9.63 -3.37
CA HIS A 69 -1.53 -9.79 -1.95
C HIS A 69 -0.50 -9.06 -1.09
N VAL A 70 -0.96 -8.08 -0.32
CA VAL A 70 -0.13 -7.31 0.61
C VAL A 70 -0.50 -7.69 2.04
N LEU A 71 0.45 -8.27 2.77
CA LEU A 71 0.28 -8.54 4.19
C LEU A 71 0.37 -7.26 5.00
N THR A 72 -0.54 -7.12 5.96
CA THR A 72 -0.60 -5.96 6.84
C THR A 72 -0.39 -6.39 8.28
N CYS A 73 0.54 -5.74 8.96
CA CYS A 73 0.82 -5.92 10.38
C CYS A 73 1.65 -4.72 10.85
N ILE A 74 1.44 -4.26 12.08
CA ILE A 74 2.21 -3.16 12.65
C ILE A 74 3.43 -3.75 13.36
N VAL A 75 4.51 -3.98 12.61
CA VAL A 75 5.77 -4.56 13.12
C VAL A 75 6.58 -3.57 13.97
N VAL A 76 6.52 -2.27 13.65
CA VAL A 76 7.26 -1.21 14.36
C VAL A 76 6.50 -0.74 15.61
N PRO A 77 7.07 -0.89 16.81
CA PRO A 77 6.44 -0.40 18.04
C PRO A 77 6.13 1.10 17.98
N GLY A 78 4.98 1.50 18.53
CA GLY A 78 4.62 2.91 18.67
C GLY A 78 4.18 3.62 17.38
N MET A 79 4.25 2.97 16.22
CA MET A 79 3.84 3.54 14.93
C MET A 79 2.33 3.89 14.87
N SER A 80 1.50 3.24 15.67
CA SER A 80 0.05 3.51 15.78
C SER A 80 -0.32 4.59 16.80
N LYS A 81 0.63 5.12 17.60
CA LYS A 81 0.31 5.95 18.78
C LYS A 81 0.13 7.46 18.51
N GLY A 82 -0.10 7.87 17.26
CA GLY A 82 -0.39 9.26 16.96
C GLY A 82 -1.26 9.41 15.73
N ASN A 83 -2.34 10.17 15.85
CA ASN A 83 -3.12 10.68 14.72
C ASN A 83 -2.34 11.78 13.97
N ASN A 84 -1.06 11.53 13.65
CA ASN A 84 -0.24 12.47 12.91
C ASN A 84 -0.04 11.96 11.47
N ARG A 85 -0.17 12.88 10.53
CA ARG A 85 -0.10 12.63 9.08
C ARG A 85 1.16 11.84 8.67
N THR A 86 2.26 12.06 9.38
CA THR A 86 3.54 11.39 9.16
C THR A 86 3.47 9.89 9.41
N GLY A 87 2.87 9.45 10.52
CA GLY A 87 2.70 8.02 10.83
C GLY A 87 1.89 7.29 9.76
N SER A 88 0.77 7.89 9.32
CA SER A 88 -0.05 7.31 8.23
C SER A 88 0.69 7.23 6.90
N LEU A 89 1.50 8.24 6.58
CA LEU A 89 2.32 8.24 5.37
C LEU A 89 3.35 7.11 5.40
N ILE A 90 4.06 6.95 6.52
CA ILE A 90 5.09 5.91 6.66
C ILE A 90 4.45 4.52 6.63
N LEU A 91 3.33 4.33 7.34
CA LEU A 91 2.60 3.06 7.32
C LEU A 91 2.12 2.71 5.91
N PHE A 92 1.58 3.69 5.17
CA PHE A 92 1.26 3.51 3.76
C PHE A 92 2.48 3.06 2.97
N GLN A 93 3.62 3.72 3.16
CA GLN A 93 4.82 3.40 2.43
C GLN A 93 5.36 1.99 2.75
N MET A 94 5.14 1.51 3.97
CA MET A 94 5.44 0.13 4.33
C MET A 94 4.56 -0.87 3.58
N MET A 95 3.26 -0.60 3.48
CA MET A 95 2.36 -1.43 2.65
C MET A 95 2.77 -1.40 1.18
N ALA A 96 3.11 -0.21 0.67
CA ALA A 96 3.58 -0.01 -0.71
C ALA A 96 4.87 -0.80 -1.00
N GLY A 97 5.82 -0.84 -0.06
CA GLY A 97 7.02 -1.68 -0.18
C GLY A 97 6.71 -3.18 -0.19
N GLY A 98 5.74 -3.62 0.61
CA GLY A 98 5.25 -5.01 0.56
C GLY A 98 4.57 -5.34 -0.78
N ALA A 99 3.83 -4.38 -1.36
CA ALA A 99 3.25 -4.52 -2.69
C ALA A 99 4.31 -4.66 -3.78
N ARG A 100 5.40 -3.87 -3.72
CA ARG A 100 6.55 -4.05 -4.62
C ARG A 100 7.08 -5.49 -4.55
N TYR A 101 7.31 -6.01 -3.36
CA TYR A 101 7.77 -7.39 -3.17
C TYR A 101 6.80 -8.40 -3.78
N ALA A 102 5.49 -8.26 -3.54
CA ALA A 102 4.48 -9.14 -4.14
C ALA A 102 4.50 -9.12 -5.67
N ILE A 103 4.72 -7.95 -6.27
CA ILE A 103 4.79 -7.78 -7.73
C ILE A 103 6.04 -8.46 -8.29
N GLU A 104 7.19 -8.27 -7.64
CA GLU A 104 8.49 -8.75 -8.10
C GLU A 104 8.66 -10.27 -7.90
N HIS A 105 7.98 -10.84 -6.90
CA HIS A 105 8.08 -12.25 -6.51
C HIS A 105 6.77 -13.03 -6.74
N LYS A 106 5.88 -12.57 -7.63
CA LYS A 106 4.54 -13.14 -7.83
C LYS A 106 4.51 -14.63 -8.25
N ASP A 107 5.60 -15.15 -8.81
CA ASP A 107 5.72 -16.53 -9.31
C ASP A 107 6.50 -17.43 -8.33
N GLU A 108 6.84 -16.90 -7.15
CA GLU A 108 7.54 -17.62 -6.07
C GLU A 108 6.57 -17.98 -4.93
N PRO A 109 6.91 -18.97 -4.08
CA PRO A 109 6.15 -19.22 -2.86
C PRO A 109 6.09 -17.99 -1.94
N ASP A 110 4.96 -17.83 -1.26
CA ASP A 110 4.79 -16.73 -0.30
C ASP A 110 5.90 -16.72 0.75
N ASN A 111 6.51 -15.54 0.93
CA ASN A 111 7.48 -15.27 1.98
C ASN A 111 7.05 -14.04 2.79
N PRO A 112 6.19 -14.23 3.80
CA PRO A 112 5.68 -13.13 4.61
C PRO A 112 6.77 -12.27 5.24
N VAL A 113 7.85 -12.90 5.74
CA VAL A 113 8.95 -12.19 6.39
C VAL A 113 9.65 -11.26 5.40
N ALA A 114 9.96 -11.75 4.20
CA ALA A 114 10.59 -10.94 3.16
C ALA A 114 9.69 -9.79 2.70
N GLN A 115 8.37 -10.01 2.60
CA GLN A 115 7.43 -8.94 2.28
C GLN A 115 7.42 -7.84 3.36
N PHE A 116 7.42 -8.20 4.64
CA PHE A 116 7.51 -7.22 5.73
C PHE A 116 8.86 -6.50 5.75
N GLN A 117 9.97 -7.20 5.48
CA GLN A 117 11.29 -6.57 5.37
C GLN A 117 11.34 -5.54 4.23
N ALA A 118 10.79 -5.88 3.06
CA ALA A 118 10.65 -4.95 1.94
C ALA A 118 9.79 -3.73 2.31
N GLY A 119 8.68 -3.96 3.02
CA GLY A 119 7.83 -2.91 3.55
C GLY A 119 8.57 -1.98 4.50
N VAL A 120 9.24 -2.51 5.53
CA VAL A 120 9.96 -1.68 6.51
C VAL A 120 11.05 -0.84 5.84
N ARG A 121 11.81 -1.41 4.89
CA ARG A 121 12.81 -0.67 4.11
C ARG A 121 12.21 0.48 3.30
N SER A 122 11.06 0.25 2.66
CA SER A 122 10.32 1.28 1.92
C SER A 122 9.86 2.41 2.85
N GLY A 123 9.32 2.06 4.02
CA GLY A 123 8.93 3.02 5.05
C GLY A 123 10.11 3.84 5.59
N LEU A 124 11.28 3.23 5.78
CA LEU A 124 12.50 3.93 6.20
C LEU A 124 12.94 4.99 5.18
N ARG A 125 12.95 4.66 3.87
CA ARG A 125 13.33 5.62 2.82
C ARG A 125 12.43 6.87 2.84
N ALA A 126 11.11 6.68 2.89
CA ALA A 126 10.20 7.82 3.00
C ALA A 126 10.34 8.57 4.34
N TYR A 127 10.57 7.86 5.45
CA TYR A 127 10.79 8.49 6.75
C TYR A 127 12.00 9.43 6.74
N GLU A 128 13.13 8.99 6.17
CA GLU A 128 14.34 9.81 6.05
C GLU A 128 14.05 11.10 5.28
N MET A 129 13.30 11.02 4.18
CA MET A 129 12.90 12.19 3.40
C MET A 129 11.96 13.13 4.15
N VAL A 130 10.99 12.58 4.91
CA VAL A 130 10.05 13.39 5.71
C VAL A 130 10.76 14.10 6.88
N VAL A 131 11.73 13.44 7.50
CA VAL A 131 12.57 14.04 8.57
C VAL A 131 13.53 15.08 8.00
N ALA A 132 14.12 14.83 6.83
CA ALA A 132 14.97 15.80 6.15
C ALA A 132 14.22 17.08 5.81
N ALA A 133 12.96 16.98 5.38
CA ALA A 133 12.11 18.13 5.10
C ALA A 133 11.70 18.90 6.37
N ASN A 134 11.42 18.20 7.47
CA ASN A 134 11.14 18.82 8.76
C ASN A 134 11.55 17.89 9.92
N PRO A 135 12.62 18.23 10.67
CA PRO A 135 13.09 17.43 11.80
C PRO A 135 12.09 17.21 12.93
N SER A 136 11.03 18.01 13.04
CA SER A 136 9.96 17.79 14.03
C SER A 136 9.14 16.52 13.75
N ASN A 137 9.30 15.91 12.57
CA ASN A 137 8.65 14.66 12.20
C ASN A 137 9.35 13.41 12.75
N ARG A 138 10.46 13.56 13.49
CA ARG A 138 11.16 12.42 14.07
C ARG A 138 10.26 11.62 15.00
N GLN A 139 10.33 10.31 14.88
CA GLN A 139 9.58 9.36 15.71
C GLN A 139 10.56 8.37 16.33
N ALA A 140 10.55 8.25 17.66
CA ALA A 140 11.51 7.40 18.38
C ALA A 140 11.57 5.97 17.84
N GLY A 141 10.41 5.35 17.56
CA GLY A 141 10.36 4.01 16.99
C GLY A 141 10.97 3.90 15.59
N MET A 142 10.87 4.93 14.76
CA MET A 142 11.51 4.95 13.44
C MET A 142 13.01 5.22 13.52
N GLU A 143 13.46 6.03 14.47
CA GLU A 143 14.89 6.22 14.74
C GLU A 143 15.55 4.91 15.17
N GLU A 144 14.91 4.13 16.05
CA GLU A 144 15.41 2.81 16.45
C GLU A 144 15.55 1.86 15.26
N VAL A 145 14.51 1.78 14.42
CA VAL A 145 14.54 0.95 13.20
C VAL A 145 15.61 1.42 12.22
N LEU A 146 15.84 2.73 12.11
CA LEU A 146 16.92 3.28 11.29
C LEU A 146 18.31 2.90 11.81
N GLN A 147 18.52 2.87 13.13
CA GLN A 147 19.79 2.40 13.71
C GLN A 147 20.01 0.90 13.45
N LEU A 148 18.97 0.08 13.59
CA LEU A 148 19.04 -1.35 13.24
C LEU A 148 19.40 -1.57 11.77
N SER A 149 18.87 -0.73 10.86
CA SER A 149 19.26 -0.74 9.45
C SER A 149 20.75 -0.44 9.26
N LYS A 150 21.26 0.60 9.91
CA LYS A 150 22.68 1.00 9.84
C LYS A 150 23.63 -0.03 10.44
N ALA A 151 23.16 -0.78 11.45
CA ALA A 151 23.91 -1.86 12.07
C ALA A 151 23.87 -3.18 11.27
N GLY A 152 23.06 -3.28 10.21
CA GLY A 152 22.88 -4.52 9.46
C GLY A 152 22.01 -5.55 10.18
N GLU A 153 21.27 -5.14 11.22
CA GLU A 153 20.47 -6.03 12.09
C GLU A 153 18.97 -6.01 11.73
N LEU A 154 18.56 -5.14 10.79
CA LEU A 154 17.17 -4.91 10.43
C LEU A 154 16.42 -6.19 10.06
N ASP A 155 17.02 -7.05 9.23
CA ASP A 155 16.32 -8.23 8.72
C ASP A 155 16.00 -9.25 9.80
N ALA A 156 16.96 -9.50 10.70
CA ALA A 156 16.78 -10.38 11.84
C ALA A 156 15.74 -9.81 12.80
N TRP A 157 15.80 -8.50 13.06
CA TRP A 157 14.82 -7.82 13.89
C TRP A 157 13.40 -7.90 13.30
N VAL A 158 13.21 -7.60 12.01
CA VAL A 158 11.90 -7.70 11.36
C VAL A 158 11.37 -9.13 11.43
N ALA A 159 12.20 -10.14 11.14
CA ALA A 159 11.80 -11.54 11.22
C ALA A 159 11.29 -11.91 12.63
N GLN A 160 12.01 -11.50 13.67
CA GLN A 160 11.59 -11.70 15.07
C GLN A 160 10.26 -10.99 15.37
N ARG A 161 10.09 -9.75 14.90
CA ARG A 161 8.85 -8.96 15.10
C ARG A 161 7.66 -9.60 14.40
N VAL A 162 7.84 -10.10 13.17
CA VAL A 162 6.79 -10.81 12.43
C VAL A 162 6.35 -12.07 13.17
N ALA A 163 7.31 -12.89 13.62
CA ALA A 163 7.02 -14.11 14.37
C ALA A 163 6.27 -13.83 15.69
N THR A 164 6.64 -12.76 16.40
CA THR A 164 6.12 -12.45 17.75
C THR A 164 4.83 -11.64 17.76
N VAL A 165 4.57 -10.81 16.74
CA VAL A 165 3.44 -9.87 16.73
C VAL A 165 2.43 -10.17 15.63
N CYS A 166 2.86 -10.69 14.48
CA CYS A 166 2.00 -10.89 13.32
C CYS A 166 1.54 -12.34 13.16
N MET A 167 2.34 -13.29 13.63
CA MET A 167 2.08 -14.74 13.49
C MET A 167 1.80 -15.44 14.82
N SER A 168 1.74 -14.70 15.94
CA SER A 168 1.31 -15.26 17.21
C SER A 168 -0.18 -15.64 17.17
N ALA A 169 -0.49 -16.88 17.57
CA ALA A 169 -1.85 -17.43 17.64
C ALA A 169 -2.84 -16.47 18.36
N PRO A 170 -4.15 -16.50 18.03
CA PRO A 170 -5.12 -15.68 18.73
C PRO A 170 -5.06 -15.99 20.22
N LYS A 171 -4.83 -14.97 21.06
CA LYS A 171 -5.09 -15.11 22.49
C LYS A 171 -6.60 -15.31 22.61
N GLY A 172 -6.99 -16.54 22.94
CA GLY A 172 -8.39 -16.88 23.20
C GLY A 172 -8.97 -15.90 24.22
N HIS A 173 -10.07 -15.26 23.83
CA HIS A 173 -11.01 -14.60 24.72
C HIS A 173 -12.31 -15.39 24.66
#